data_AF-A0A9P0QHS4-F1
#
_entry.id   AF-A0A9P0QHS4-F1
#
_cell.length_a   1.000
_cell.length_b   1.000
_cell.length_c   1.000
_cell.angle_alpha   90.00
_cell.angle_beta   90.00
_cell.angle_gamma   90.00
#
_symmetry.space_group_name_H-M   'P 1'
#
loop_
_entity.id
_entity.type
_entity.pdbx_description
1 polymer ?
#
loop_
_entity_poly.entity_id
_entity_poly.type
_entity_poly.pdbx_seq_one_letter_code
_entity_poly.pdbx_strand_id
1 'polypeptide(L)'
;MFSFIKSSVMSNTFTLTGYTSKLSAIFYPPIELEISAEYGLRLIGFYSYNTIYNIDDQHNKISLTHEGDESNVVTLPEGVYEIEDINKYIQHEIISMNDTYKQRYENNVVEMFSLKANTNTLKCELHSVLDIALSNSMATMLGFKNKIFPRNKIYTSNLPVNITPIRIIRIDCGLISGAYCNAHLYEFDIDVEPGFKLTKEPQNVIYMSVKPRGRQFIDNITLEILDDVGNLVNFRDGVYGVRNPGITSTIKTMVSHGKSAMHTLLCSGWTLSAENSAIWDVKSKVFSGRIPLKHMMGFAEDYKKGVLNIKHELLLVIARSFKNCYVGECDAELTISKIEWKVQHIVPEDRYKVKLLQRLNKHVSSRIKVAFRSWDLYELPSLRSTSSDAWAIRTTSKLEIPLFVIIGFQDYTVEENHLMDIMKFINANVNSIRLKLNNQVFPYERKSAFCNIIDCTYSIFNIQRGVSLVKLNIRVSPR
;
A
#
# COMPACT_ATOMS: atom_id res chain seq x y z
N MET A 1 7.93 -8.50 7.08
CA MET A 1 9.36 -8.86 6.99
C MET A 1 9.61 -10.02 7.94
N PHE A 2 10.25 -11.10 7.51
CA PHE A 2 10.44 -12.33 8.29
C PHE A 2 11.88 -12.82 8.17
N SER A 3 12.40 -13.51 9.17
CA SER A 3 13.76 -14.05 9.14
C SER A 3 13.79 -15.54 9.45
N PHE A 4 14.51 -16.27 8.61
CA PHE A 4 14.98 -17.64 8.86
C PHE A 4 16.25 -17.56 9.69
N ILE A 5 16.31 -18.30 10.80
CA ILE A 5 17.54 -18.45 11.56
C ILE A 5 17.96 -19.91 11.57
N LYS A 6 19.18 -20.14 11.10
CA LYS A 6 19.99 -21.33 11.39
C LYS A 6 20.65 -21.10 12.74
N SER A 7 20.61 -22.08 13.66
CA SER A 7 21.29 -21.98 14.95
C SER A 7 22.72 -21.46 14.77
N SER A 8 22.93 -20.23 15.26
CA SER A 8 24.19 -19.48 15.48
C SER A 8 24.99 -18.82 14.33
N VAL A 9 24.70 -18.88 13.02
CA VAL A 9 25.64 -18.25 12.03
C VAL A 9 25.03 -17.48 10.84
N MET A 10 23.79 -17.73 10.38
CA MET A 10 23.22 -16.95 9.27
C MET A 10 21.71 -16.73 9.42
N SER A 11 21.27 -15.48 9.24
CA SER A 11 19.86 -15.10 9.20
C SER A 11 19.48 -14.58 7.81
N ASN A 12 18.58 -15.29 7.12
CA ASN A 12 18.05 -14.83 5.84
C ASN A 12 16.76 -14.05 6.11
N THR A 13 16.70 -12.80 5.64
CA THR A 13 15.51 -11.94 5.80
C THR A 13 14.73 -11.87 4.50
N PHE A 14 13.44 -12.19 4.57
CA PHE A 14 12.49 -12.13 3.47
C PHE A 14 11.48 -11.01 3.70
N THR A 15 11.30 -10.18 2.68
CA THR A 15 10.31 -9.11 2.68
C THR A 15 9.27 -9.42 1.61
N LEU A 16 8.03 -9.66 2.04
CA LEU A 16 6.89 -9.79 1.16
C LEU A 16 6.06 -8.50 1.23
N THR A 17 5.75 -7.94 0.08
CA THR A 17 4.96 -6.71 -0.08
C THR A 17 3.84 -6.95 -1.08
N GLY A 18 2.68 -6.36 -0.83
CA GLY A 18 1.54 -6.39 -1.75
C GLY A 18 0.39 -5.56 -1.22
N TYR A 19 -0.62 -5.36 -2.06
CA TYR A 19 -1.82 -4.59 -1.75
C TYR A 19 -2.97 -5.48 -1.25
N THR A 20 -2.74 -6.78 -1.17
CA THR A 20 -3.73 -7.79 -0.76
C THR A 20 -3.28 -8.51 0.50
N SER A 21 -4.24 -8.99 1.28
CA SER A 21 -3.95 -9.74 2.51
C SER A 21 -3.43 -11.16 2.29
N LYS A 22 -3.28 -11.59 1.04
CA LYS A 22 -2.59 -12.82 0.67
C LYS A 22 -1.32 -12.46 -0.11
N LEU A 23 -0.16 -12.72 0.47
CA LEU A 23 1.14 -12.45 -0.11
C LEU A 23 1.81 -13.78 -0.45
N SER A 24 2.54 -13.82 -1.57
CA SER A 24 3.33 -15.00 -1.92
C SER A 24 4.63 -14.61 -2.61
N ALA A 25 5.69 -15.37 -2.37
CA ALA A 25 6.99 -15.21 -2.98
C ALA A 25 7.51 -16.58 -3.44
N ILE A 26 7.80 -16.70 -4.73
CA ILE A 26 8.27 -17.94 -5.35
C ILE A 26 9.78 -17.84 -5.58
N PHE A 27 10.53 -18.84 -5.12
CA PHE A 27 11.98 -18.90 -5.19
C PHE A 27 12.44 -19.90 -6.24
N TYR A 28 13.33 -19.47 -7.14
CA TYR A 28 13.96 -20.33 -8.13
C TYR A 28 15.42 -19.91 -8.35
N PRO A 29 16.43 -20.81 -8.18
CA PRO A 29 16.29 -22.15 -7.63
C PRO A 29 15.73 -22.11 -6.20
N PRO A 30 15.03 -23.17 -5.76
CA PRO A 30 14.47 -23.23 -4.42
C PRO A 30 15.56 -23.04 -3.35
N ILE A 31 15.19 -22.47 -2.21
CA ILE A 31 16.12 -22.32 -1.08
C ILE A 31 16.33 -23.70 -0.46
N GLU A 32 17.57 -24.20 -0.55
CA GLU A 32 17.93 -25.48 0.05
C GLU A 32 18.25 -25.30 1.54
N LEU A 33 17.50 -26.01 2.38
CA LEU A 33 17.74 -26.08 3.82
C LEU A 33 18.63 -27.28 4.16
N GLU A 34 19.59 -27.07 5.05
CA GLU A 34 20.48 -28.12 5.55
C GLU A 34 19.73 -29.12 6.42
N ILE A 35 20.03 -30.40 6.20
CA ILE A 35 19.35 -31.54 6.86
C ILE A 35 19.59 -31.57 8.37
N SER A 36 20.79 -31.15 8.80
CA SER A 36 21.22 -31.19 10.20
C SER A 36 20.86 -29.94 10.99
N ALA A 37 20.28 -28.92 10.35
CA ALA A 37 19.98 -27.64 10.98
C ALA A 37 18.50 -27.51 11.34
N GLU A 38 18.21 -27.06 12.55
CA GLU A 38 16.87 -26.60 12.92
C GLU A 38 16.67 -25.15 12.48
N TYR A 39 15.58 -24.91 11.74
CA TYR A 39 15.23 -23.59 11.25
C TYR A 39 14.02 -23.04 12.01
N GLY A 40 14.20 -21.82 12.53
CA GLY A 40 13.13 -21.02 13.12
C GLY A 40 12.74 -19.88 12.19
N LEU A 41 11.44 -19.66 12.02
CA LEU A 41 10.88 -18.49 11.36
C LEU A 41 10.38 -17.50 12.41
N ARG A 42 10.75 -16.23 12.26
CA ARG A 42 10.23 -15.12 13.08
C ARG A 42 9.67 -13.98 12.24
N LEU A 43 8.68 -13.27 12.76
CA LEU A 43 8.29 -11.94 12.27
C LEU A 43 9.32 -10.91 12.78
N ILE A 44 9.89 -10.13 11.86
CA ILE A 44 10.74 -8.97 12.20
C ILE A 44 9.86 -7.73 12.36
N GLY A 45 8.96 -7.52 11.41
CA GLY A 45 8.13 -6.32 11.39
C GLY A 45 6.98 -6.44 10.40
N PHE A 46 5.83 -5.92 10.82
CA PHE A 46 4.64 -5.73 10.01
C PHE A 46 4.39 -4.23 9.88
N TYR A 47 4.21 -3.78 8.64
CA TYR A 47 3.99 -2.37 8.31
C TYR A 47 2.83 -2.27 7.34
N SER A 48 1.74 -1.66 7.78
CA SER A 48 0.55 -1.39 6.99
C SER A 48 -0.10 -0.08 7.47
N TYR A 49 -1.30 0.21 7.00
CA TYR A 49 -2.17 1.27 7.50
C TYR A 49 -3.49 0.65 7.95
N ASN A 50 -4.10 1.22 8.98
CA ASN A 50 -5.44 0.83 9.37
C ASN A 50 -6.45 1.49 8.42
N THR A 51 -6.73 0.85 7.30
CA THR A 51 -7.69 1.31 6.27
C THR A 51 -8.93 0.42 6.22
N ILE A 52 -9.22 -0.25 7.34
CA ILE A 52 -10.34 -1.18 7.48
C ILE A 52 -11.63 -0.36 7.64
N TYR A 53 -12.59 -0.61 6.77
CA TYR A 53 -13.92 0.01 6.83
C TYR A 53 -14.83 -0.82 7.72
N ASN A 54 -15.66 -0.14 8.51
CA ASN A 54 -16.73 -0.79 9.25
C ASN A 54 -18.05 -0.83 8.47
N ILE A 55 -18.24 0.09 7.52
CA ILE A 55 -19.34 0.06 6.55
C ILE A 55 -18.77 -0.37 5.20
N ASP A 56 -19.14 -1.57 4.77
CA ASP A 56 -18.83 -2.14 3.46
C ASP A 56 -20.11 -2.53 2.69
N ASP A 57 -19.96 -3.25 1.58
CA ASP A 57 -21.07 -3.72 0.76
C ASP A 57 -22.05 -4.68 1.48
N GLN A 58 -21.64 -5.26 2.61
CA GLN A 58 -22.47 -6.12 3.44
C GLN A 58 -23.16 -5.35 4.57
N HIS A 59 -22.52 -4.31 5.11
CA HIS A 59 -22.97 -3.56 6.29
C HIS A 59 -23.60 -2.20 5.99
N ASN A 60 -24.04 -1.93 4.75
CA ASN A 60 -24.45 -0.58 4.33
C ASN A 60 -25.95 -0.37 4.03
N LYS A 61 -26.82 -1.37 4.19
CA LYS A 61 -28.24 -1.27 3.77
C LYS A 61 -29.20 -1.17 4.95
N ILE A 62 -30.12 -0.22 4.83
CA ILE A 62 -31.27 -0.01 5.71
C ILE A 62 -32.52 0.20 4.87
N SER A 63 -33.59 -0.54 5.16
CA SER A 63 -34.89 -0.35 4.55
C SER A 63 -35.77 0.48 5.47
N LEU A 64 -36.39 1.52 4.92
CA LEU A 64 -37.33 2.41 5.58
C LEU A 64 -38.69 2.28 4.90
N THR A 65 -39.72 1.99 5.67
CA THR A 65 -41.10 1.86 5.16
C THR A 65 -42.02 2.84 5.86
N HIS A 66 -42.77 3.60 5.07
CA HIS A 66 -43.93 4.34 5.53
C HIS A 66 -45.18 3.48 5.30
N GLU A 67 -46.19 3.65 6.14
CA GLU A 67 -47.37 2.78 6.17
C GLU A 67 -48.08 2.72 4.81
N GLY A 68 -48.11 1.52 4.21
CA GLY A 68 -48.74 1.26 2.91
C GLY A 68 -47.89 1.60 1.68
N ASP A 69 -46.68 2.16 1.86
CA ASP A 69 -45.76 2.52 0.78
C ASP A 69 -44.69 1.45 0.51
N GLU A 70 -44.08 1.51 -0.68
CA GLU A 70 -42.92 0.68 -1.02
C GLU A 70 -41.71 1.00 -0.11
N SER A 71 -40.91 -0.02 0.18
CA SER A 71 -39.72 0.12 1.02
C SER A 71 -38.61 0.90 0.33
N ASN A 72 -38.24 2.04 0.90
CA ASN A 72 -37.10 2.82 0.44
C ASN A 72 -35.81 2.26 1.06
N VAL A 73 -34.90 1.77 0.23
CA VAL A 73 -33.60 1.24 0.68
C VAL A 73 -32.57 2.36 0.67
N VAL A 74 -32.15 2.78 1.86
CA VAL A 74 -31.01 3.70 2.06
C VAL A 74 -29.73 2.87 2.07
N THR A 75 -28.77 3.27 1.24
CA THR A 75 -27.45 2.62 1.16
C THR A 75 -26.38 3.60 1.58
N LEU A 76 -25.69 3.31 2.68
CA LEU A 76 -24.55 4.11 3.15
C LEU A 76 -23.35 3.92 2.21
N PRO A 77 -22.58 4.98 1.91
CA PRO A 77 -21.31 4.84 1.22
C PRO A 77 -20.33 3.98 2.04
N GLU A 78 -19.46 3.23 1.35
CA GLU A 78 -18.39 2.47 2.02
C GLU A 78 -17.42 3.43 2.72
N GLY A 79 -17.06 3.14 3.97
CA GLY A 79 -16.17 4.00 4.74
C GLY A 79 -16.05 3.64 6.22
N VAL A 80 -15.43 4.54 6.96
CA VAL A 80 -15.31 4.48 8.43
C VAL A 80 -16.32 5.46 9.01
N TYR A 81 -17.22 4.96 9.84
CA TYR A 81 -18.29 5.75 10.45
C TYR A 81 -18.37 5.53 11.95
N GLU A 82 -18.51 6.60 12.72
CA GLU A 82 -18.97 6.50 14.10
C GLU A 82 -20.51 6.36 14.15
N ILE A 83 -21.04 5.95 15.31
CA ILE A 83 -22.50 5.88 15.53
C ILE A 83 -23.18 7.21 15.20
N GLU A 84 -22.54 8.31 15.60
CA GLU A 84 -23.05 9.65 15.36
C GLU A 84 -23.07 10.00 13.86
N ASP A 85 -22.08 9.53 13.09
CA ASP A 85 -22.03 9.75 11.65
C ASP A 85 -23.12 8.96 10.93
N ILE A 86 -23.34 7.70 11.34
CA ILE A 86 -24.44 6.87 10.85
C ILE A 86 -25.78 7.56 11.15
N ASN A 87 -25.95 8.05 12.39
CA ASN A 87 -27.15 8.77 12.80
C ASN A 87 -27.41 9.99 11.92
N LYS A 88 -26.41 10.86 11.75
CA LYS A 88 -26.51 12.08 10.93
C LYS A 88 -26.85 11.74 9.47
N TYR A 89 -26.23 10.72 8.91
CA TYR A 89 -26.45 10.32 7.53
C TYR A 89 -27.88 9.85 7.29
N ILE A 90 -28.36 8.91 8.12
CA ILE A 90 -29.72 8.37 7.99
C ILE A 90 -30.77 9.44 8.26
N GLN A 91 -30.54 10.27 9.27
CA GLN A 91 -31.42 11.38 9.61
C GLN A 91 -31.55 12.37 8.45
N HIS A 92 -30.43 12.71 7.79
CA HIS A 92 -30.45 13.54 6.59
C HIS A 92 -31.26 12.90 5.46
N GLU A 93 -31.15 11.59 5.25
CA GLU A 93 -31.91 10.91 4.19
C GLU A 93 -33.39 10.76 4.48
N ILE A 94 -33.80 10.61 5.74
CA ILE A 94 -35.23 10.67 6.08
C ILE A 94 -35.79 12.07 5.84
N ILE A 95 -35.03 13.11 6.17
CA ILE A 95 -35.43 14.51 5.94
C ILE A 95 -35.54 14.82 4.45
N SER A 96 -34.65 14.27 3.62
CA SER A 96 -34.64 14.50 2.18
C SER A 96 -35.77 13.77 1.43
N MET A 97 -36.39 12.75 2.04
CA MET A 97 -37.48 11.97 1.44
C MET A 97 -38.82 12.72 1.34
N ASN A 98 -39.14 13.66 2.26
CA ASN A 98 -40.43 14.34 2.26
C ASN A 98 -40.32 15.77 2.84
N ASP A 99 -40.82 16.76 2.09
CA ASP A 99 -40.84 18.17 2.50
C ASP A 99 -41.56 18.40 3.85
N THR A 100 -42.53 17.55 4.18
CA THR A 100 -43.23 17.59 5.48
C THR A 100 -42.31 17.22 6.65
N TYR A 101 -41.42 16.24 6.46
CA TYR A 101 -40.44 15.86 7.49
C TYR A 101 -39.39 16.95 7.66
N LYS A 102 -38.98 17.58 6.57
CA LYS A 102 -38.07 18.73 6.59
C LYS A 102 -38.62 19.90 7.40
N GLN A 103 -39.87 20.30 7.17
CA GLN A 103 -40.51 21.36 7.95
C GLN A 103 -40.65 21.02 9.44
N ARG A 104 -41.00 19.77 9.77
CA ARG A 104 -41.11 19.32 11.17
C ARG A 104 -39.75 19.29 11.89
N TYR A 105 -38.69 18.94 11.16
CA TYR A 105 -37.33 18.95 11.69
C TYR A 105 -36.80 20.37 11.91
N GLU A 106 -36.96 21.27 10.93
CA GLU A 106 -36.54 22.68 11.03
C GLU A 106 -37.25 23.44 12.16
N ASN A 107 -38.49 23.07 12.47
CA ASN A 107 -39.24 23.62 13.59
C ASN A 107 -38.87 22.98 14.96
N ASN A 108 -37.86 22.11 15.03
CA ASN A 108 -37.42 21.38 16.23
C ASN A 108 -38.53 20.56 16.93
N VAL A 109 -39.55 20.14 16.17
CA VAL A 109 -40.75 19.51 16.76
C VAL A 109 -40.53 18.03 17.05
N VAL A 110 -39.79 17.30 16.21
CA VAL A 110 -39.61 15.84 16.32
C VAL A 110 -38.21 15.41 15.86
N GLU A 111 -37.50 14.63 16.69
CA GLU A 111 -36.27 13.91 16.29
C GLU A 111 -36.66 12.72 15.38
N MET A 112 -36.50 12.90 14.06
CA MET A 112 -36.98 11.95 13.04
C MET A 112 -36.32 10.57 13.11
N PHE A 113 -35.06 10.54 13.49
CA PHE A 113 -34.24 9.35 13.67
C PHE A 113 -33.23 9.64 14.77
N SER A 114 -33.04 8.68 15.66
CA SER A 114 -32.03 8.75 16.72
C SER A 114 -31.40 7.38 16.89
N LEU A 115 -30.09 7.33 16.69
CA LEU A 115 -29.24 6.18 16.99
C LEU A 115 -28.14 6.66 17.95
N LYS A 116 -28.22 6.22 19.21
CA LYS A 116 -27.32 6.66 20.28
C LYS A 116 -26.74 5.45 21.00
N ALA A 117 -25.42 5.43 21.19
CA ALA A 117 -24.79 4.48 22.10
C ALA A 117 -24.91 4.96 23.54
N ASN A 118 -25.16 4.01 24.43
CA ASN A 118 -25.12 4.21 25.86
C ASN A 118 -23.80 3.63 26.40
N THR A 119 -22.89 4.51 26.82
CA THR A 119 -21.53 4.15 27.27
C THR A 119 -21.52 3.28 28.52
N ASN A 120 -22.56 3.33 29.36
CA ASN A 120 -22.65 2.52 30.57
C ASN A 120 -23.06 1.08 30.27
N THR A 121 -23.93 0.89 29.28
CA THR A 121 -24.47 -0.44 28.93
C THR A 121 -23.80 -1.07 27.71
N LEU A 122 -23.00 -0.28 26.97
CA LEU A 122 -22.40 -0.61 25.67
C LEU A 122 -23.44 -0.97 24.59
N LYS A 123 -24.70 -0.59 24.80
CA LYS A 123 -25.83 -0.87 23.90
C LYS A 123 -26.20 0.35 23.07
N CYS A 124 -26.89 0.12 21.96
CA CYS A 124 -27.47 1.18 21.13
C CYS A 124 -28.96 1.34 21.40
N GLU A 125 -29.43 2.58 21.42
CA GLU A 125 -30.84 2.95 21.41
C GLU A 125 -31.20 3.47 20.01
N LEU A 126 -32.27 2.91 19.44
CA LEU A 126 -32.78 3.21 18.12
C LEU A 126 -34.21 3.75 18.23
N HIS A 127 -34.46 4.92 17.65
CA HIS A 127 -35.77 5.53 17.51
C HIS A 127 -35.96 6.04 16.08
N SER A 128 -37.14 5.84 15.50
CA SER A 128 -37.49 6.42 14.20
C SER A 128 -38.99 6.60 14.03
N VAL A 129 -39.36 7.59 13.21
CA VAL A 129 -40.74 7.85 12.77
C VAL A 129 -41.22 6.86 11.70
N LEU A 130 -40.30 6.13 11.05
CA LEU A 130 -40.59 5.11 10.05
C LEU A 130 -40.32 3.70 10.59
N ASP A 131 -40.93 2.70 9.95
CA ASP A 131 -40.59 1.31 10.22
C ASP A 131 -39.20 1.02 9.62
N ILE A 132 -38.31 0.42 10.43
CA ILE A 132 -36.92 0.15 10.03
C ILE A 132 -36.70 -1.35 9.90
N ALA A 133 -36.09 -1.78 8.79
CA ALA A 133 -35.45 -3.08 8.69
C ALA A 133 -33.96 -2.91 8.39
N LEU A 134 -33.12 -3.44 9.28
CA LEU A 134 -31.67 -3.45 9.10
C LEU A 134 -31.27 -4.71 8.32
N SER A 135 -30.28 -4.59 7.43
CA SER A 135 -29.64 -5.78 6.85
C SER A 135 -29.05 -6.66 7.97
N ASN A 136 -28.98 -7.98 7.76
CA ASN A 136 -28.47 -8.93 8.77
C ASN A 136 -27.14 -8.47 9.38
N SER A 137 -26.17 -8.11 8.53
CA SER A 137 -24.82 -7.72 8.94
C SER A 137 -24.82 -6.39 9.70
N MET A 138 -25.59 -5.40 9.25
CA MET A 138 -25.71 -4.10 9.95
C MET A 138 -26.44 -4.23 11.29
N ALA A 139 -27.46 -5.09 11.37
CA ALA A 139 -28.15 -5.41 12.61
C ALA A 139 -27.19 -6.01 13.63
N THR A 140 -26.38 -6.99 13.22
CA THR A 140 -25.37 -7.59 14.11
C THR A 140 -24.30 -6.59 14.55
N MET A 141 -23.84 -5.71 13.65
CA MET A 141 -22.89 -4.63 13.98
C MET A 141 -23.43 -3.68 15.05
N LEU A 142 -24.72 -3.31 14.96
CA LEU A 142 -25.37 -2.43 15.92
C LEU A 142 -25.92 -3.16 17.16
N GLY A 143 -25.73 -4.48 17.28
CA GLY A 143 -26.18 -5.30 18.40
C GLY A 143 -27.68 -5.62 18.42
N PHE A 144 -28.38 -5.44 17.30
CA PHE A 144 -29.79 -5.74 17.12
C PHE A 144 -30.01 -7.12 16.51
N LYS A 145 -31.08 -7.82 16.94
CA LYS A 145 -31.57 -8.99 16.20
C LYS A 145 -32.20 -8.53 14.89
N ASN A 146 -32.03 -9.32 13.82
CA ASN A 146 -32.73 -9.04 12.57
C ASN A 146 -34.24 -9.17 12.76
N LYS A 147 -34.92 -8.03 12.75
CA LYS A 147 -36.37 -7.88 12.79
C LYS A 147 -36.75 -6.54 12.20
N ILE A 148 -38.02 -6.40 11.83
CA ILE A 148 -38.60 -5.09 11.53
C ILE A 148 -38.85 -4.39 12.86
N PHE A 149 -38.45 -3.13 12.95
CA PHE A 149 -38.64 -2.24 14.09
C PHE A 149 -39.77 -1.27 13.79
N PRO A 150 -40.97 -1.47 14.37
CA PRO A 150 -42.09 -0.56 14.19
C PRO A 150 -41.78 0.87 14.64
N ARG A 151 -42.29 1.85 13.90
CA ARG A 151 -42.17 3.29 14.11
C ARG A 151 -42.60 3.79 15.49
N ASN A 152 -42.12 4.99 15.82
CA ASN A 152 -42.44 5.78 17.01
C ASN A 152 -42.26 5.01 18.33
N LYS A 153 -41.26 4.12 18.36
CA LYS A 153 -40.86 3.34 19.53
C LYS A 153 -39.35 3.40 19.68
N ILE A 154 -38.91 3.38 20.94
CA ILE A 154 -37.50 3.31 21.28
C ILE A 154 -37.13 1.83 21.47
N TYR A 155 -36.09 1.38 20.80
CA TYR A 155 -35.56 0.03 20.89
C TYR A 155 -34.14 0.05 21.40
N THR A 156 -33.86 -0.74 22.42
CA THR A 156 -32.49 -0.98 22.88
C THR A 156 -31.93 -2.24 22.24
N SER A 157 -30.66 -2.21 21.86
CA SER A 157 -29.94 -3.34 21.29
C SER A 157 -29.92 -4.53 22.25
N ASN A 158 -29.93 -5.73 21.69
CA ASN A 158 -29.91 -6.97 22.47
C ASN A 158 -28.49 -7.29 22.95
N LEU A 159 -27.50 -6.98 22.11
CA LEU A 159 -26.08 -7.19 22.34
C LEU A 159 -25.34 -5.85 22.38
N PRO A 160 -24.12 -5.82 22.94
CA PRO A 160 -23.23 -4.67 22.81
C PRO A 160 -22.97 -4.33 21.34
N VAL A 161 -22.75 -3.05 21.08
CA VAL A 161 -22.43 -2.53 19.74
C VAL A 161 -21.02 -2.97 19.34
N ASN A 162 -20.86 -3.46 18.11
CA ASN A 162 -19.58 -3.88 17.54
C ASN A 162 -19.31 -3.16 16.22
N ILE A 163 -18.87 -1.91 16.32
CA ILE A 163 -18.58 -1.03 15.16
C ILE A 163 -17.16 -1.19 14.63
N THR A 164 -16.29 -1.86 15.38
CA THR A 164 -14.94 -2.22 14.95
C THR A 164 -14.84 -3.75 14.90
N PRO A 165 -15.41 -4.38 13.85
CA PRO A 165 -15.55 -5.84 13.81
C PRO A 165 -14.20 -6.56 13.84
N ILE A 166 -13.15 -5.94 13.29
CA ILE A 166 -11.79 -6.48 13.29
C ILE A 166 -11.00 -5.77 14.40
N ARG A 167 -10.72 -6.49 15.48
CA ARG A 167 -9.85 -6.00 16.57
C ARG A 167 -8.44 -6.55 16.49
N ILE A 168 -8.32 -7.82 16.12
CA ILE A 168 -7.06 -8.56 16.11
C ILE A 168 -6.67 -8.83 14.66
N ILE A 169 -5.39 -8.65 14.37
CA ILE A 169 -4.79 -9.10 13.12
C ILE A 169 -3.90 -10.29 13.41
N ARG A 170 -4.18 -11.38 12.69
CA ARG A 170 -3.41 -12.62 12.71
C ARG A 170 -2.62 -12.76 11.41
N ILE A 171 -1.35 -13.11 11.52
CA ILE A 171 -0.48 -13.36 10.37
C ILE A 171 -0.16 -14.85 10.35
N ASP A 172 -0.64 -15.53 9.32
CA ASP A 172 -0.41 -16.95 9.10
C ASP A 172 0.65 -17.13 8.01
N CYS A 173 1.51 -18.15 8.17
CA CYS A 173 2.56 -18.46 7.19
C CYS A 173 2.51 -19.92 6.78
N GLY A 174 2.53 -20.16 5.46
CA GLY A 174 2.49 -21.51 4.88
C GLY A 174 3.70 -22.39 5.20
N LEU A 175 4.80 -21.82 5.71
CA LEU A 175 6.02 -22.55 6.05
C LEU A 175 6.04 -23.15 7.46
N ILE A 176 5.12 -22.74 8.33
CA ILE A 176 5.20 -23.08 9.76
C ILE A 176 4.46 -24.38 10.08
N SER A 177 5.01 -25.13 11.04
CA SER A 177 4.42 -26.32 11.64
C SER A 177 3.27 -26.01 12.62
N GLY A 178 2.02 -26.10 12.15
CA GLY A 178 0.81 -26.03 13.00
C GLY A 178 -0.01 -27.32 13.02
N ALA A 179 -0.90 -27.47 14.01
CA ALA A 179 -1.69 -28.68 14.26
C ALA A 179 -2.73 -28.97 13.17
N TYR A 180 -3.34 -27.95 12.55
CA TYR A 180 -4.26 -28.10 11.43
C TYR A 180 -4.18 -26.82 10.58
N CYS A 181 -3.96 -26.94 9.26
CA CYS A 181 -4.01 -25.90 8.20
C CYS A 181 -3.43 -24.49 8.53
N ASN A 182 -2.27 -24.13 7.93
CA ASN A 182 -1.56 -22.83 8.07
C ASN A 182 -1.28 -22.41 9.52
N ALA A 183 -0.02 -22.48 9.96
CA ALA A 183 0.28 -22.11 11.34
C ALA A 183 0.42 -20.60 11.54
N HIS A 184 -0.06 -20.16 12.70
CA HIS A 184 -0.01 -18.78 13.17
C HIS A 184 1.43 -18.37 13.48
N LEU A 185 1.87 -17.28 12.86
CA LEU A 185 3.22 -16.73 13.04
C LEU A 185 3.24 -15.62 14.07
N TYR A 186 2.24 -14.75 14.04
CA TYR A 186 2.13 -13.64 14.97
C TYR A 186 0.69 -13.09 15.02
N GLU A 187 0.28 -12.62 16.19
CA GLU A 187 -1.04 -12.04 16.43
C GLU A 187 -0.89 -10.77 17.27
N PHE A 188 -1.67 -9.74 16.95
CA PHE A 188 -1.69 -8.50 17.72
C PHE A 188 -3.03 -7.75 17.61
N ASP A 189 -3.37 -6.98 18.64
CA ASP A 189 -4.48 -6.03 18.59
C ASP A 189 -4.09 -4.78 17.78
N ILE A 190 -5.06 -4.30 16.99
CA ILE A 190 -5.00 -2.99 16.33
C ILE A 190 -5.07 -1.91 17.42
N ASP A 191 -3.99 -1.16 17.55
CA ASP A 191 -3.79 -0.11 18.57
C ASP A 191 -3.88 1.31 18.01
N VAL A 192 -4.19 1.44 16.72
CA VAL A 192 -4.29 2.72 16.02
C VAL A 192 -5.66 2.89 15.39
N GLU A 193 -6.18 4.10 15.42
CA GLU A 193 -7.45 4.46 14.78
C GLU A 193 -7.38 4.27 13.26
N PRO A 194 -8.53 4.11 12.57
CA PRO A 194 -8.58 4.09 11.11
C PRO A 194 -7.96 5.36 10.51
N GLY A 195 -7.17 5.18 9.45
CA GLY A 195 -6.38 6.22 8.79
C GLY A 195 -4.93 6.30 9.25
N PHE A 196 -4.57 5.73 10.41
CA PHE A 196 -3.21 5.78 10.94
C PHE A 196 -2.35 4.60 10.49
N LYS A 197 -1.02 4.78 10.58
CA LYS A 197 -0.04 3.74 10.26
C LYS A 197 -0.07 2.64 11.31
N LEU A 198 -0.24 1.41 10.86
CA LEU A 198 -0.19 0.21 11.68
C LEU A 198 1.21 -0.40 11.58
N THR A 199 2.01 -0.26 12.64
CA THR A 199 3.38 -0.80 12.71
C THR A 199 3.51 -1.74 13.89
N LYS A 200 3.97 -2.96 13.65
CA LYS A 200 4.20 -3.95 14.70
C LYS A 200 5.54 -4.62 14.52
N GLU A 201 6.42 -4.39 15.49
CA GLU A 201 7.73 -5.01 15.60
C GLU A 201 7.74 -5.82 16.90
N PRO A 202 7.72 -7.16 16.84
CA PRO A 202 7.71 -7.99 18.04
C PRO A 202 8.97 -7.75 18.89
N GLN A 203 8.79 -7.25 20.12
CA GLN A 203 9.91 -7.08 21.07
C GLN A 203 10.42 -8.43 21.59
N ASN A 204 9.50 -9.36 21.81
CA ASN A 204 9.82 -10.73 22.21
C ASN A 204 9.98 -11.59 20.96
N VAL A 205 11.17 -12.15 20.79
CA VAL A 205 11.51 -12.94 19.61
C VAL A 205 10.98 -14.36 19.77
N ILE A 206 9.89 -14.67 19.06
CA ILE A 206 9.32 -16.03 19.00
C ILE A 206 9.76 -16.67 17.68
N TYR A 207 10.42 -17.83 17.77
CA TYR A 207 10.78 -18.64 16.61
C TYR A 207 9.80 -19.80 16.46
N MET A 208 9.16 -19.86 15.30
CA MET A 208 8.26 -20.96 14.95
C MET A 208 8.99 -21.98 14.08
N SER A 209 8.81 -23.28 14.37
CA SER A 209 9.47 -24.34 13.61
C SER A 209 8.92 -24.47 12.19
N VAL A 210 9.81 -24.61 11.21
CA VAL A 210 9.48 -24.76 9.78
C VAL A 210 9.20 -26.23 9.43
N LYS A 211 8.15 -26.51 8.62
CA LYS A 211 7.74 -27.87 8.19
C LYS A 211 8.23 -28.19 6.76
N PRO A 212 8.61 -29.45 6.44
CA PRO A 212 8.86 -30.62 7.31
C PRO A 212 10.33 -30.82 7.75
N ARG A 213 10.61 -31.33 8.96
CA ARG A 213 11.99 -31.64 9.41
C ARG A 213 12.74 -32.53 8.39
N GLY A 214 13.80 -32.03 7.75
CA GLY A 214 14.60 -32.75 6.73
C GLY A 214 15.08 -31.86 5.57
N ARG A 215 15.69 -32.46 4.52
CA ARG A 215 16.15 -31.74 3.32
C ARG A 215 14.96 -31.07 2.63
N GLN A 216 14.87 -29.76 2.71
CA GLN A 216 13.79 -28.99 2.09
C GLN A 216 14.31 -28.08 0.99
N PHE A 217 13.50 -27.97 -0.05
CA PHE A 217 13.57 -26.94 -1.05
C PHE A 217 12.36 -26.02 -0.82
N ILE A 218 12.59 -24.80 -0.33
CA ILE A 218 11.53 -23.80 -0.25
C ILE A 218 11.43 -23.14 -1.62
N ASP A 219 10.38 -23.49 -2.34
CA ASP A 219 10.03 -22.92 -3.64
C ASP A 219 8.98 -21.81 -3.53
N ASN A 220 8.19 -21.76 -2.46
CA ASN A 220 7.17 -20.75 -2.24
C ASN A 220 6.98 -20.43 -0.76
N ILE A 221 6.85 -19.15 -0.45
CA ILE A 221 6.47 -18.63 0.86
C ILE A 221 5.15 -17.88 0.71
N THR A 222 4.11 -18.34 1.42
CA THR A 222 2.82 -17.66 1.47
C THR A 222 2.56 -17.07 2.84
N LEU A 223 1.99 -15.87 2.86
CA LEU A 223 1.51 -15.20 4.07
C LEU A 223 0.06 -14.79 3.88
N GLU A 224 -0.75 -15.01 4.90
CA GLU A 224 -2.16 -14.62 4.94
C GLU A 224 -2.38 -13.73 6.17
N ILE A 225 -3.00 -12.57 5.95
CA ILE A 225 -3.36 -11.61 7.00
C ILE A 225 -4.85 -11.77 7.26
N LEU A 226 -5.18 -12.27 8.44
CA LEU A 226 -6.51 -12.71 8.82
C LEU A 226 -7.04 -11.94 10.03
N ASP A 227 -8.36 -11.90 10.19
CA ASP A 227 -9.03 -11.43 11.40
C ASP A 227 -9.03 -12.54 12.48
N ASP A 228 -9.66 -12.25 13.62
CA ASP A 228 -9.84 -13.18 14.74
C ASP A 228 -10.69 -14.41 14.39
N VAL A 229 -11.54 -14.31 13.37
CA VAL A 229 -12.43 -15.39 12.90
C VAL A 229 -11.77 -16.21 11.78
N GLY A 230 -10.65 -15.75 11.22
CA GLY A 230 -9.91 -16.40 10.13
C GLY A 230 -10.29 -15.94 8.72
N ASN A 231 -11.00 -14.83 8.56
CA ASN A 231 -11.26 -14.23 7.25
C ASN A 231 -10.10 -13.30 6.84
N LEU A 232 -9.89 -13.13 5.53
CA LEU A 232 -8.90 -12.19 5.02
C LEU A 232 -9.31 -10.75 5.35
N VAL A 233 -8.43 -10.03 6.05
CA VAL A 233 -8.63 -8.60 6.34
C VAL A 233 -8.58 -7.82 5.01
N ASN A 234 -9.45 -6.84 4.82
CA ASN A 234 -9.41 -6.00 3.62
C ASN A 234 -8.81 -4.62 3.93
N PHE A 235 -7.55 -4.41 3.56
CA PHE A 235 -6.87 -3.12 3.73
C PHE A 235 -7.18 -2.09 2.62
N ARG A 236 -8.00 -2.41 1.62
CA ARG A 236 -8.38 -1.51 0.51
C ARG A 236 -7.18 -0.94 -0.30
N ASP A 237 -7.44 -0.54 -1.55
CA ASP A 237 -6.37 -0.15 -2.51
C ASP A 237 -5.78 1.27 -2.29
N GLY A 238 -6.01 1.88 -1.13
CA GLY A 238 -5.74 3.31 -0.90
C GLY A 238 -4.30 3.67 -0.55
N VAL A 239 -3.44 2.69 -0.26
CA VAL A 239 -2.07 2.94 0.21
C VAL A 239 -1.07 2.77 -0.91
N TYR A 240 -0.53 3.88 -1.40
CA TYR A 240 0.58 3.88 -2.34
C TYR A 240 1.92 4.00 -1.60
N GLY A 241 2.65 2.88 -1.49
CA GLY A 241 4.02 2.85 -0.98
C GLY A 241 5.04 2.76 -2.11
N VAL A 242 6.10 3.57 -2.06
CA VAL A 242 7.27 3.46 -2.94
C VAL A 242 8.49 3.16 -2.09
N ARG A 243 9.18 2.06 -2.39
CA ARG A 243 10.46 1.74 -1.77
C ARG A 243 11.58 2.36 -2.58
N ASN A 244 12.55 2.96 -1.90
CA ASN A 244 13.75 3.56 -2.49
C ASN A 244 13.43 4.45 -3.71
N PRO A 245 12.60 5.50 -3.54
CA PRO A 245 12.17 6.37 -4.64
C PRO A 245 13.35 7.03 -5.37
N GLY A 246 14.49 7.20 -4.69
CA GLY A 246 15.74 7.67 -5.30
C GLY A 246 16.21 6.78 -6.45
N ILE A 247 16.44 5.49 -6.21
CA ILE A 247 16.95 4.56 -7.24
C ILE A 247 15.94 4.37 -8.37
N THR A 248 14.66 4.18 -8.03
CA THR A 248 13.61 3.98 -9.05
C THR A 248 13.44 5.19 -9.95
N SER A 249 13.45 6.39 -9.35
CA SER A 249 13.36 7.64 -10.11
C SER A 249 14.60 7.90 -10.94
N THR A 250 15.78 7.51 -10.43
CA THR A 250 17.07 7.63 -11.11
C THR A 250 17.07 6.82 -12.41
N ILE A 251 16.83 5.52 -12.30
CA ILE A 251 16.78 4.60 -13.44
C ILE A 251 15.76 5.06 -14.48
N LYS A 252 14.56 5.45 -14.03
CA LYS A 252 13.51 5.96 -14.90
C LYS A 252 13.94 7.24 -15.62
N THR A 253 14.55 8.18 -14.90
CA THR A 253 14.94 9.48 -15.46
C THR A 253 16.03 9.31 -16.52
N MET A 254 17.01 8.44 -16.29
CA MET A 254 18.06 8.10 -17.28
C MET A 254 17.48 7.54 -18.58
N VAL A 255 16.44 6.72 -18.48
CA VAL A 255 15.78 6.10 -19.65
C VAL A 255 14.85 7.06 -20.38
N SER A 256 14.10 7.90 -19.63
CA SER A 256 12.98 8.66 -20.18
C SER A 256 13.31 10.10 -20.56
N HIS A 257 14.34 10.71 -19.96
CA HIS A 257 14.63 12.13 -20.15
C HIS A 257 15.71 12.33 -21.21
N GLY A 258 15.43 13.16 -22.21
CA GLY A 258 16.44 13.70 -23.12
C GLY A 258 17.28 14.80 -22.44
N LYS A 259 18.38 15.21 -23.09
CA LYS A 259 19.34 16.22 -22.56
C LYS A 259 18.66 17.49 -22.04
N SER A 260 17.64 18.00 -22.75
CA SER A 260 16.91 19.22 -22.36
C SER A 260 16.14 19.08 -21.03
N ALA A 261 15.62 17.89 -20.73
CA ALA A 261 14.88 17.64 -19.49
C ALA A 261 15.81 17.37 -18.30
N MET A 262 17.11 17.15 -18.53
CA MET A 262 18.10 17.02 -17.46
C MET A 262 18.43 18.38 -16.85
N HIS A 263 18.45 19.45 -17.66
CA HIS A 263 18.71 20.81 -17.18
C HIS A 263 17.67 21.28 -16.14
N THR A 264 16.42 20.83 -16.23
CA THR A 264 15.37 21.20 -15.25
C THR A 264 15.50 20.45 -13.93
N LEU A 265 16.27 19.37 -13.89
CA LEU A 265 16.50 18.55 -12.70
C LEU A 265 17.82 18.88 -11.97
N LEU A 266 18.62 19.82 -12.49
CA LEU A 266 19.82 20.31 -11.82
C LEU A 266 19.49 20.86 -10.40
N CYS A 267 18.35 21.55 -10.26
CA CYS A 267 17.86 22.05 -8.97
C CYS A 267 17.45 20.95 -7.98
N SER A 268 17.38 19.70 -8.45
CA SER A 268 17.11 18.50 -7.65
C SER A 268 18.39 17.69 -7.39
N GLY A 269 19.55 18.16 -7.85
CA GLY A 269 20.84 17.46 -7.72
C GLY A 269 21.08 16.41 -8.79
N TRP A 270 20.28 16.42 -9.86
CA TRP A 270 20.40 15.44 -10.94
C TRP A 270 21.42 15.89 -11.99
N THR A 271 22.61 15.29 -11.96
CA THR A 271 23.72 15.68 -12.84
C THR A 271 24.50 14.46 -13.28
N LEU A 272 24.76 14.34 -14.59
CA LEU A 272 25.51 13.22 -15.19
C LEU A 272 26.98 13.56 -15.50
N SER A 273 27.38 14.82 -15.29
CA SER A 273 28.74 15.33 -15.49
C SER A 273 29.31 15.87 -14.19
N ALA A 274 30.52 15.44 -13.81
CA ALA A 274 31.20 15.84 -12.58
C ALA A 274 31.48 17.36 -12.47
N GLU A 275 31.40 18.10 -13.58
CA GLU A 275 31.90 19.47 -13.67
C GLU A 275 30.97 20.55 -13.11
N ASN A 276 29.70 20.26 -12.79
CA ASN A 276 28.80 21.29 -12.31
C ASN A 276 27.63 20.75 -11.50
N SER A 277 27.52 21.14 -10.24
CA SER A 277 26.27 21.51 -9.52
C SER A 277 26.31 21.14 -8.04
N ALA A 278 27.22 21.76 -7.28
CA ALA A 278 27.00 21.84 -5.84
C ALA A 278 25.73 22.69 -5.61
N ILE A 279 24.62 22.05 -5.20
CA ILE A 279 23.43 22.76 -4.64
C ILE A 279 23.81 23.44 -3.30
N TRP A 280 24.98 23.08 -2.79
CA TRP A 280 25.61 23.63 -1.62
C TRP A 280 26.03 25.09 -1.83
N ASP A 281 25.44 25.98 -1.04
CA ASP A 281 26.01 27.31 -0.88
C ASP A 281 27.22 27.22 0.06
N VAL A 282 28.41 27.43 -0.52
CA VAL A 282 29.71 27.39 0.18
C VAL A 282 29.76 28.36 1.37
N LYS A 283 29.01 29.47 1.32
CA LYS A 283 29.02 30.49 2.37
C LYS A 283 28.09 30.14 3.53
N SER A 284 26.83 29.79 3.23
CA SER A 284 25.84 29.49 4.28
C SER A 284 25.94 28.06 4.81
N LYS A 285 26.64 27.17 4.11
CA LYS A 285 26.69 25.74 4.42
C LYS A 285 25.29 25.10 4.45
N VAL A 286 24.39 25.61 3.62
CA VAL A 286 23.02 25.11 3.47
C VAL A 286 22.82 24.73 2.02
N PHE A 287 22.13 23.62 1.80
CA PHE A 287 21.63 23.23 0.48
C PHE A 287 20.11 23.18 0.53
N SER A 288 19.47 23.49 -0.61
CA SER A 288 18.02 23.34 -0.76
C SER A 288 17.69 22.78 -2.13
N GLY A 289 16.94 21.67 -2.16
CA GLY A 289 16.50 21.01 -3.37
C GLY A 289 14.98 21.03 -3.50
N ARG A 290 14.48 20.96 -4.74
CA ARG A 290 13.05 20.73 -5.01
C ARG A 290 12.90 19.50 -5.88
N ILE A 291 12.15 18.51 -5.41
CA ILE A 291 11.91 17.27 -6.15
C ILE A 291 10.43 17.27 -6.60
N PRO A 292 10.14 17.26 -7.91
CA PRO A 292 8.77 17.14 -8.38
C PRO A 292 8.17 15.77 -8.01
N LEU A 293 6.93 15.76 -7.50
CA LEU A 293 6.24 14.54 -7.04
C LEU A 293 6.16 13.43 -8.09
N LYS A 294 6.06 13.79 -9.38
CA LYS A 294 6.05 12.83 -10.49
C LYS A 294 7.25 11.88 -10.53
N HIS A 295 8.37 12.25 -9.89
CA HIS A 295 9.56 11.40 -9.78
C HIS A 295 9.48 10.47 -8.57
N MET A 296 8.81 10.88 -7.48
CA MET A 296 8.68 10.06 -6.28
C MET A 296 7.45 9.14 -6.31
N MET A 297 6.36 9.58 -6.95
CA MET A 297 5.06 8.92 -6.89
C MET A 297 4.46 8.78 -8.29
N GLY A 298 4.05 7.56 -8.65
CA GLY A 298 3.54 7.27 -9.99
C GLY A 298 2.19 7.91 -10.30
N PHE A 299 1.32 8.11 -9.29
CA PHE A 299 0.04 8.80 -9.51
C PHE A 299 0.23 10.25 -9.97
N ALA A 300 1.29 10.93 -9.50
CA ALA A 300 1.57 12.32 -9.81
C ALA A 300 2.12 12.55 -11.23
N GLU A 301 2.34 11.48 -12.00
CA GLU A 301 2.85 11.56 -13.37
C GLU A 301 1.79 12.06 -14.36
N ASP A 302 0.57 11.51 -14.28
CA ASP A 302 -0.51 11.79 -15.22
C ASP A 302 -1.70 12.53 -14.58
N TYR A 303 -1.78 12.52 -13.24
CA TYR A 303 -2.94 13.04 -12.56
C TYR A 303 -2.95 14.58 -12.58
N LYS A 304 -3.84 15.13 -13.42
CA LYS A 304 -4.02 16.59 -13.61
C LYS A 304 -5.32 17.13 -13.01
N LYS A 305 -6.08 16.30 -12.30
CA LYS A 305 -7.39 16.69 -11.75
C LYS A 305 -7.23 17.25 -10.33
N GLY A 306 -8.18 18.08 -9.91
CA GLY A 306 -8.26 18.54 -8.52
C GLY A 306 -8.72 17.41 -7.60
N VAL A 307 -8.24 17.41 -6.36
CA VAL A 307 -8.74 16.57 -5.28
C VAL A 307 -9.47 17.49 -4.30
N LEU A 308 -10.68 17.13 -3.89
CA LEU A 308 -11.49 17.92 -2.95
C LEU A 308 -11.75 17.09 -1.68
N ASN A 309 -11.64 17.73 -0.51
CA ASN A 309 -11.98 17.15 0.80
C ASN A 309 -11.22 15.84 1.14
N ILE A 310 -10.03 15.65 0.57
CA ILE A 310 -9.14 14.55 0.97
C ILE A 310 -8.09 15.06 1.94
N LYS A 311 -7.97 14.37 3.07
CA LYS A 311 -6.85 14.56 3.99
C LYS A 311 -5.59 14.01 3.31
N HIS A 312 -4.58 14.85 3.15
CA HIS A 312 -3.29 14.44 2.58
C HIS A 312 -2.26 14.32 3.70
N GLU A 313 -1.64 13.15 3.82
CA GLU A 313 -0.54 12.90 4.75
C GLU A 313 0.65 12.33 3.98
N LEU A 314 1.86 12.83 4.28
CA LEU A 314 3.12 12.31 3.75
C LEU A 314 3.95 11.79 4.89
N LEU A 315 4.25 10.50 4.86
CA LEU A 315 5.14 9.86 5.79
C LEU A 315 6.46 9.54 5.09
N LEU A 316 7.55 10.06 5.63
CA LEU A 316 8.90 9.81 5.13
C LEU A 316 9.64 8.97 6.17
N VAL A 317 10.16 7.82 5.74
CA VAL A 317 11.08 7.01 6.55
C VAL A 317 12.49 7.42 6.14
N ILE A 318 13.22 8.01 7.07
CA ILE A 318 14.58 8.48 6.85
C ILE A 318 15.56 7.36 7.22
N ALA A 319 16.58 7.14 6.38
CA ALA A 319 17.63 6.17 6.66
C ALA A 319 18.44 6.56 7.90
N ARG A 320 19.04 5.57 8.58
CA ARG A 320 19.89 5.82 9.76
C ARG A 320 21.21 6.52 9.43
N SER A 321 21.62 6.49 8.15
CA SER A 321 22.89 7.01 7.65
C SER A 321 22.65 7.79 6.36
N PHE A 322 23.40 8.89 6.18
CA PHE A 322 23.38 9.73 4.99
C PHE A 322 24.65 9.62 4.14
N LYS A 323 25.47 8.59 4.38
CA LYS A 323 26.74 8.38 3.64
C LYS A 323 26.54 8.28 2.13
N ASN A 324 25.35 7.86 1.71
CA ASN A 324 24.95 7.73 0.31
C ASN A 324 24.22 8.99 -0.24
N CYS A 325 24.34 10.15 0.42
CA CYS A 325 23.67 11.38 0.00
C CYS A 325 24.64 12.42 -0.58
N TYR A 326 25.95 12.19 -0.50
CA TYR A 326 26.98 13.11 -0.96
C TYR A 326 28.21 12.36 -1.47
N VAL A 327 29.02 13.05 -2.28
CA VAL A 327 30.35 12.61 -2.68
C VAL A 327 31.39 13.58 -2.12
N GLY A 328 32.37 13.08 -1.37
CA GLY A 328 33.38 13.92 -0.73
C GLY A 328 34.61 13.15 -0.29
N GLU A 329 35.70 13.84 0.05
CA GLU A 329 36.94 13.21 0.55
C GLU A 329 36.90 12.90 2.05
N CYS A 330 35.99 13.56 2.77
CA CYS A 330 35.82 13.43 4.22
C CYS A 330 34.36 13.10 4.56
N ASP A 331 34.15 12.42 5.69
CA ASP A 331 32.82 12.21 6.25
C ASP A 331 32.17 13.55 6.62
N ALA A 332 30.93 13.75 6.16
CA ALA A 332 30.09 14.89 6.49
C ALA A 332 28.88 14.46 7.33
N GLU A 333 28.58 15.24 8.38
CA GLU A 333 27.34 15.11 9.15
C GLU A 333 26.24 15.96 8.49
N LEU A 334 25.17 15.31 8.06
CA LEU A 334 24.03 15.95 7.41
C LEU A 334 22.85 16.00 8.39
N THR A 335 22.25 17.18 8.53
CA THR A 335 21.02 17.37 9.31
C THR A 335 19.93 17.96 8.43
N ILE A 336 18.74 17.38 8.50
CA ILE A 336 17.58 17.87 7.74
C ILE A 336 16.87 18.92 8.61
N SER A 337 16.95 20.18 8.20
CA SER A 337 16.34 21.29 8.94
C SER A 337 14.83 21.43 8.67
N LYS A 338 14.40 21.23 7.42
CA LYS A 338 13.02 21.45 6.99
C LYS A 338 12.64 20.58 5.80
N ILE A 339 11.47 19.97 5.85
CA ILE A 339 10.82 19.31 4.72
C ILE A 339 9.48 19.98 4.48
N GLU A 340 9.23 20.46 3.25
CA GLU A 340 7.97 21.08 2.85
C GLU A 340 7.36 20.34 1.67
N TRP A 341 6.07 20.02 1.76
CA TRP A 341 5.30 19.60 0.59
C TRP A 341 4.52 20.79 0.02
N LYS A 342 4.81 21.15 -1.24
CA LYS A 342 4.08 22.16 -2.00
C LYS A 342 3.08 21.49 -2.95
N VAL A 343 1.79 21.63 -2.64
CA VAL A 343 0.68 21.24 -3.52
C VAL A 343 -0.04 22.51 -3.96
N GLN A 344 -0.41 22.59 -5.25
CA GLN A 344 -1.20 23.70 -5.73
C GLN A 344 -2.61 23.65 -5.12
N HIS A 345 -2.95 24.68 -4.34
CA HIS A 345 -4.27 24.84 -3.75
C HIS A 345 -5.14 25.71 -4.66
N ILE A 346 -6.25 25.15 -5.15
CA ILE A 346 -7.21 25.86 -6.00
C ILE A 346 -8.43 26.21 -5.15
N VAL A 347 -8.67 27.50 -4.93
CA VAL A 347 -9.87 27.99 -4.24
C VAL A 347 -10.92 28.35 -5.29
N PRO A 348 -12.01 27.57 -5.45
CA PRO A 348 -13.08 27.95 -6.37
C PRO A 348 -13.85 29.14 -5.80
N GLU A 349 -14.26 30.06 -6.66
CA GLU A 349 -15.20 31.13 -6.32
C GLU A 349 -16.55 30.54 -5.86
N ASP A 350 -17.23 31.19 -4.92
CA ASP A 350 -18.41 30.66 -4.23
C ASP A 350 -19.53 30.22 -5.18
N ARG A 351 -19.73 30.94 -6.29
CA ARG A 351 -20.71 30.60 -7.34
C ARG A 351 -20.44 29.23 -7.97
N TYR A 352 -19.17 28.88 -8.19
CA TYR A 352 -18.77 27.59 -8.74
C TYR A 352 -18.63 26.52 -7.66
N LYS A 353 -18.26 26.91 -6.44
CA LYS A 353 -18.16 26.02 -5.28
C LYS A 353 -19.48 25.32 -4.99
N VAL A 354 -20.60 26.05 -4.97
CA VAL A 354 -21.94 25.46 -4.75
C VAL A 354 -22.29 24.44 -5.83
N LYS A 355 -22.05 24.77 -7.11
CA LYS A 355 -22.29 23.85 -8.24
C LYS A 355 -21.40 22.60 -8.19
N LEU A 356 -20.15 22.75 -7.76
CA LEU A 356 -19.20 21.66 -7.62
C LEU A 356 -19.61 20.70 -6.49
N LEU A 357 -20.00 21.24 -5.33
CA LEU A 357 -20.49 20.45 -4.19
C LEU A 357 -21.80 19.72 -4.53
N GLN A 358 -22.74 20.37 -5.23
CA GLN A 358 -23.97 19.73 -5.70
C GLN A 358 -23.69 18.56 -6.66
N ARG A 359 -22.71 18.69 -7.56
CA ARG A 359 -22.32 17.60 -8.47
C ARG A 359 -21.67 16.44 -7.73
N LEU A 360 -20.85 16.71 -6.72
CA LEU A 360 -20.24 15.68 -5.87
C LEU A 360 -21.30 14.93 -5.07
N ASN A 361 -22.26 15.65 -4.46
CA ASN A 361 -23.33 15.05 -3.66
C ASN A 361 -24.35 14.27 -4.52
N LYS A 362 -24.60 14.69 -5.76
CA LYS A 362 -25.46 13.92 -6.70
C LYS A 362 -24.77 12.67 -7.27
N HIS A 363 -23.44 12.68 -7.34
CA HIS A 363 -22.64 11.60 -7.91
C HIS A 363 -21.65 11.03 -6.89
N VAL A 364 -22.12 10.70 -5.68
CA VAL A 364 -21.34 10.00 -4.64
C VAL A 364 -20.69 8.71 -5.19
N SER A 365 -21.23 8.15 -6.28
CA SER A 365 -20.65 6.99 -7.00
C SER A 365 -19.65 7.31 -8.12
N SER A 366 -19.35 8.58 -8.42
CA SER A 366 -18.33 8.93 -9.42
C SER A 366 -16.93 8.83 -8.84
N ARG A 367 -16.50 7.60 -8.56
CA ARG A 367 -15.10 7.27 -8.25
C ARG A 367 -14.23 7.95 -9.30
N ILE A 368 -13.34 8.86 -8.89
CA ILE A 368 -12.36 9.44 -9.81
C ILE A 368 -11.48 8.27 -10.25
N LYS A 369 -11.62 7.86 -11.51
CA LYS A 369 -10.74 6.86 -12.10
C LYS A 369 -9.35 7.48 -12.21
N VAL A 370 -8.47 7.11 -11.28
CA VAL A 370 -7.05 7.39 -11.32
C VAL A 370 -6.38 6.20 -11.99
N ALA A 371 -5.62 6.43 -13.05
CA ALA A 371 -4.75 5.40 -13.59
C ALA A 371 -3.65 5.15 -12.56
N PHE A 372 -3.70 3.99 -11.91
CA PHE A 372 -2.69 3.61 -10.93
C PHE A 372 -1.42 3.19 -11.66
N ARG A 373 -0.33 3.93 -11.44
CA ARG A 373 1.02 3.55 -11.86
C ARG A 373 1.86 3.39 -10.61
N SER A 374 2.39 2.21 -10.41
CA SER A 374 3.39 1.93 -9.38
C SER A 374 4.73 1.60 -10.00
N TRP A 375 5.78 1.89 -9.24
CA TRP A 375 7.13 1.45 -9.53
C TRP A 375 7.55 0.50 -8.42
N ASP A 376 7.74 -0.76 -8.78
CA ASP A 376 8.26 -1.76 -7.86
C ASP A 376 9.77 -1.90 -8.10
N LEU A 377 10.56 -1.72 -7.04
CA LEU A 377 11.98 -2.00 -7.05
C LEU A 377 12.24 -3.39 -6.48
N TYR A 378 12.97 -4.18 -7.24
CA TYR A 378 13.53 -5.43 -6.77
C TYR A 378 15.04 -5.31 -6.77
N GLU A 379 15.66 -5.65 -5.64
CA GLU A 379 17.12 -5.65 -5.47
C GLU A 379 17.57 -7.10 -5.38
N LEU A 380 18.49 -7.49 -6.26
CA LEU A 380 19.20 -8.75 -6.14
C LEU A 380 20.53 -8.46 -5.43
N PRO A 381 20.76 -8.98 -4.20
CA PRO A 381 21.90 -8.58 -3.38
C PRO A 381 23.27 -8.91 -4.02
N SER A 382 23.35 -9.97 -4.82
CA SER A 382 24.52 -10.24 -5.66
C SER A 382 24.16 -11.13 -6.84
N LEU A 383 24.84 -10.92 -7.97
CA LEU A 383 24.81 -11.87 -9.08
C LEU A 383 25.55 -13.13 -8.66
N ARG A 384 24.92 -14.30 -8.84
CA ARG A 384 25.60 -15.58 -8.61
C ARG A 384 26.75 -15.75 -9.61
N SER A 385 27.85 -16.33 -9.16
CA SER A 385 29.04 -16.68 -9.97
C SER A 385 28.79 -17.86 -10.92
N THR A 386 27.63 -17.87 -11.57
CA THR A 386 27.14 -18.91 -12.46
C THR A 386 27.00 -18.35 -13.88
N SER A 387 27.27 -19.18 -14.90
CA SER A 387 27.15 -18.76 -16.30
C SER A 387 25.72 -18.36 -16.71
N SER A 388 24.71 -18.78 -15.95
CA SER A 388 23.33 -18.28 -16.08
C SER A 388 22.64 -18.24 -14.74
N ASP A 389 22.02 -17.12 -14.42
CA ASP A 389 21.16 -16.95 -13.24
C ASP A 389 19.72 -16.67 -13.69
N ALA A 390 18.77 -17.14 -12.89
CA ALA A 390 17.35 -16.87 -13.10
C ALA A 390 16.76 -16.31 -11.83
N TRP A 391 16.03 -15.20 -11.96
CA TRP A 391 15.44 -14.49 -10.84
C TRP A 391 13.95 -14.29 -11.06
N ALA A 392 13.14 -14.87 -10.16
CA ALA A 392 11.72 -14.64 -10.12
C ALA A 392 11.46 -13.32 -9.37
N ILE A 393 10.76 -12.40 -10.02
CA ILE A 393 10.53 -11.05 -9.49
C ILE A 393 9.20 -11.03 -8.73
N ARG A 394 8.10 -11.24 -9.44
CA ARG A 394 6.75 -11.20 -8.88
C ARG A 394 5.74 -11.93 -9.77
N THR A 395 4.66 -12.41 -9.15
CA THR A 395 3.41 -12.76 -9.81
C THR A 395 2.41 -11.63 -9.69
N THR A 396 1.99 -11.04 -10.81
CA THR A 396 1.04 -9.94 -10.86
C THR A 396 -0.37 -10.46 -11.17
N SER A 397 -1.39 -9.87 -10.55
CA SER A 397 -2.78 -10.15 -10.95
C SER A 397 -3.07 -9.48 -12.31
N LYS A 398 -4.17 -9.84 -12.98
CA LYS A 398 -4.56 -9.21 -14.27
C LYS A 398 -4.75 -7.68 -14.18
N LEU A 399 -4.90 -7.12 -12.98
CA LEU A 399 -5.10 -5.69 -12.75
C LEU A 399 -3.78 -4.90 -12.76
N GLU A 400 -2.65 -5.52 -12.42
CA GLU A 400 -1.34 -4.88 -12.26
C GLU A 400 -0.34 -5.38 -13.31
N ILE A 401 -0.67 -5.18 -14.59
CA ILE A 401 0.18 -5.66 -15.68
C ILE A 401 1.45 -4.78 -15.75
N PRO A 402 2.67 -5.34 -15.63
CA PRO A 402 3.89 -4.58 -15.80
C PRO A 402 4.00 -4.11 -17.26
N LEU A 403 4.12 -2.80 -17.47
CA LEU A 403 4.26 -2.20 -18.80
C LEU A 403 5.71 -2.14 -19.27
N PHE A 404 6.62 -1.85 -18.34
CA PHE A 404 8.05 -1.70 -18.61
C PHE A 404 8.86 -2.43 -17.55
N VAL A 405 9.93 -3.10 -17.98
CA VAL A 405 10.96 -3.63 -17.08
C VAL A 405 12.27 -2.98 -17.46
N ILE A 406 12.90 -2.31 -16.49
CA ILE A 406 14.20 -1.67 -16.64
C ILE A 406 15.18 -2.37 -15.70
N ILE A 407 16.37 -2.65 -16.20
CA ILE A 407 17.42 -3.36 -15.45
C ILE A 407 18.67 -2.49 -15.48
N GLY A 408 19.25 -2.27 -14.30
CA GLY A 408 20.53 -1.61 -14.11
C GLY A 408 21.38 -2.40 -13.12
N PHE A 409 22.70 -2.29 -13.24
CA PHE A 409 23.66 -2.91 -12.31
C PHE A 409 24.40 -1.82 -11.55
N GLN A 410 24.55 -2.00 -10.24
CA GLN A 410 25.34 -1.15 -9.35
C GLN A 410 26.28 -2.03 -8.54
N ASP A 411 27.38 -1.44 -8.10
CA ASP A 411 28.31 -2.12 -7.19
C ASP A 411 27.75 -2.07 -5.76
N TYR A 412 27.85 -3.19 -5.04
CA TYR A 412 27.29 -3.34 -3.69
C TYR A 412 27.98 -2.42 -2.68
N THR A 413 29.21 -1.98 -2.96
CA THR A 413 29.97 -1.06 -2.10
C THR A 413 29.44 0.36 -2.12
N VAL A 414 28.45 0.68 -2.97
CA VAL A 414 27.96 2.04 -3.23
C VAL A 414 26.88 2.47 -2.22
N GLU A 415 26.20 1.52 -1.57
CA GLU A 415 25.08 1.85 -0.66
C GLU A 415 25.52 2.55 0.64
N GLU A 416 26.77 2.37 1.08
CA GLU A 416 27.29 2.96 2.33
C GLU A 416 28.58 3.76 2.17
N ASN A 417 28.98 4.07 0.93
CA ASN A 417 30.27 4.72 0.65
C ASN A 417 30.10 6.09 -0.01
N HIS A 418 30.52 7.13 0.71
CA HIS A 418 30.51 8.52 0.23
C HIS A 418 31.57 8.81 -0.85
N LEU A 419 32.47 7.87 -1.15
CA LEU A 419 33.46 8.01 -2.22
C LEU A 419 32.89 7.66 -3.60
N MET A 420 31.76 6.95 -3.64
CA MET A 420 31.17 6.43 -4.86
C MET A 420 29.88 7.17 -5.20
N ASP A 421 29.73 7.48 -6.49
CA ASP A 421 28.52 8.13 -7.00
C ASP A 421 27.43 7.09 -7.28
N ILE A 422 26.33 7.17 -6.54
CA ILE A 422 25.17 6.26 -6.63
C ILE A 422 24.42 6.43 -7.94
N MET A 423 24.60 7.53 -8.66
CA MET A 423 24.00 7.71 -9.98
C MET A 423 24.71 6.87 -11.05
N LYS A 424 25.89 6.29 -10.77
CA LYS A 424 26.64 5.52 -11.76
C LYS A 424 26.21 4.07 -11.80
N PHE A 425 25.72 3.63 -12.95
CA PHE A 425 25.44 2.23 -13.24
C PHE A 425 26.62 1.60 -13.98
N ILE A 426 27.05 0.43 -13.53
CA ILE A 426 28.21 -0.28 -14.07
C ILE A 426 27.81 -1.24 -15.20
N ASN A 427 28.71 -1.45 -16.15
CA ASN A 427 28.59 -2.57 -17.07
C ASN A 427 29.07 -3.84 -16.38
N ALA A 428 28.13 -4.70 -15.96
CA ALA A 428 28.43 -5.96 -15.30
C ALA A 428 28.96 -7.08 -16.24
N ASN A 429 29.42 -6.74 -17.46
CA ASN A 429 29.92 -7.69 -18.47
C ASN A 429 28.93 -8.83 -18.78
N VAL A 430 27.64 -8.49 -18.79
CA VAL A 430 26.56 -9.45 -19.07
C VAL A 430 26.35 -9.52 -20.57
N ASN A 431 26.51 -10.71 -21.16
CA ASN A 431 26.38 -10.89 -22.61
C ASN A 431 24.92 -10.92 -23.08
N SER A 432 24.00 -11.45 -22.26
CA SER A 432 22.59 -11.52 -22.63
C SER A 432 21.68 -11.48 -21.41
N ILE A 433 20.63 -10.67 -21.51
CA ILE A 433 19.54 -10.59 -20.54
C ILE A 433 18.25 -10.99 -21.25
N ARG A 434 17.49 -11.91 -20.65
CA ARG A 434 16.23 -12.42 -21.19
C ARG A 434 15.15 -12.39 -20.13
N LEU A 435 14.08 -11.66 -20.41
CA LEU A 435 12.88 -11.63 -19.60
C LEU A 435 11.92 -12.73 -20.07
N LYS A 436 11.58 -13.66 -19.19
CA LYS A 436 10.56 -14.68 -19.39
C LYS A 436 9.26 -14.23 -18.75
N LEU A 437 8.22 -14.04 -19.57
CA LEU A 437 6.86 -13.67 -19.13
C LEU A 437 5.91 -14.75 -19.59
N ASN A 438 5.21 -15.45 -18.69
CA ASN A 438 4.16 -16.42 -19.05
C ASN A 438 4.54 -17.36 -20.23
N ASN A 439 5.75 -17.96 -20.17
CA ASN A 439 6.32 -18.84 -21.20
C ASN A 439 6.81 -18.18 -22.51
N GLN A 440 6.75 -16.85 -22.62
CA GLN A 440 7.35 -16.07 -23.72
C GLN A 440 8.69 -15.45 -23.27
N VAL A 441 9.61 -15.24 -24.21
CA VAL A 441 10.96 -14.70 -23.96
C VAL A 441 11.13 -13.37 -24.68
N PHE A 442 11.60 -12.36 -23.96
CA PHE A 442 11.90 -11.02 -24.47
C PHE A 442 13.37 -10.68 -24.18
N PRO A 443 14.17 -10.24 -25.18
CA PRO A 443 13.85 -10.20 -26.61
C PRO A 443 13.90 -11.63 -27.20
N TYR A 444 13.18 -11.85 -28.32
CA TYR A 444 13.17 -13.15 -29.01
C TYR A 444 14.53 -13.48 -29.64
N GLU A 445 15.21 -12.47 -30.17
CA GLU A 445 16.56 -12.58 -30.75
C GLU A 445 17.65 -12.23 -29.73
N ARG A 446 18.83 -12.85 -29.86
CA ARG A 446 20.03 -12.41 -29.13
C ARG A 446 20.46 -11.05 -29.67
N LYS A 447 20.14 -10.00 -28.93
CA LYS A 447 20.75 -8.68 -29.08
C LYS A 447 21.73 -8.44 -27.93
N SER A 448 22.88 -7.83 -28.22
CA SER A 448 23.76 -7.29 -27.18
C SER A 448 22.93 -6.32 -26.33
N ALA A 449 22.92 -6.54 -25.02
CA ALA A 449 21.84 -6.12 -24.13
C ALA A 449 21.82 -4.62 -23.77
N PHE A 450 22.60 -3.78 -24.43
CA PHE A 450 22.86 -2.43 -23.94
C PHE A 450 22.58 -1.36 -25.00
N CYS A 451 21.62 -0.48 -24.69
CA CYS A 451 21.57 0.84 -25.31
C CYS A 451 22.42 1.76 -24.43
N ASN A 452 23.59 2.16 -24.93
CA ASN A 452 24.36 3.24 -24.31
C ASN A 452 23.67 4.56 -24.65
N ILE A 453 22.81 5.04 -23.76
CA ILE A 453 22.42 6.44 -23.75
C ILE A 453 22.98 6.99 -22.44
N ILE A 454 24.09 7.73 -22.57
CA ILE A 454 24.78 8.50 -21.52
C ILE A 454 25.52 7.61 -20.51
N ASP A 455 26.59 6.94 -20.98
CA ASP A 455 27.61 6.18 -20.21
C ASP A 455 27.12 5.13 -19.20
N CYS A 456 25.82 4.84 -19.16
CA CYS A 456 25.20 3.83 -18.31
C CYS A 456 24.61 2.70 -19.16
N THR A 457 24.83 1.46 -18.73
CA THR A 457 24.35 0.27 -19.42
C THR A 457 23.01 -0.18 -18.82
N TYR A 458 21.93 -0.08 -19.60
CA TYR A 458 20.60 -0.53 -19.19
C TYR A 458 19.89 -1.32 -20.29
N SER A 459 18.96 -2.19 -19.89
CA SER A 459 18.05 -2.90 -20.79
C SER A 459 16.60 -2.52 -20.50
N ILE A 460 15.83 -2.19 -21.53
CA ILE A 460 14.39 -1.87 -21.42
C ILE A 460 13.58 -2.91 -22.19
N PHE A 461 12.55 -3.44 -21.54
CA PHE A 461 11.56 -4.30 -22.19
C PHE A 461 10.18 -3.64 -22.11
N ASN A 462 9.55 -3.44 -23.27
CA ASN A 462 8.16 -2.98 -23.38
C ASN A 462 7.23 -4.20 -23.45
N ILE A 463 6.25 -4.26 -22.56
CA ILE A 463 5.33 -5.38 -22.40
C ILE A 463 3.92 -4.89 -22.70
N GLN A 464 3.34 -5.31 -23.83
CA GLN A 464 2.00 -4.88 -24.25
C GLN A 464 0.88 -5.90 -23.94
N ARG A 465 1.14 -6.99 -23.20
CA ARG A 465 0.13 -8.05 -22.99
C ARG A 465 0.09 -8.56 -21.55
N GLY A 466 -1.12 -8.85 -21.06
CA GLY A 466 -1.41 -9.21 -19.68
C GLY A 466 -0.54 -10.36 -19.15
N VAL A 467 0.10 -10.12 -18.01
CA VAL A 467 1.12 -10.99 -17.42
C VAL A 467 0.70 -11.46 -16.03
N SER A 468 1.02 -12.71 -15.72
CA SER A 468 0.82 -13.33 -14.40
C SER A 468 2.12 -13.74 -13.71
N LEU A 469 3.23 -13.91 -14.44
CA LEU A 469 4.53 -14.30 -13.89
C LEU A 469 5.69 -13.64 -14.65
N VAL A 470 6.58 -12.95 -13.92
CA VAL A 470 7.79 -12.30 -14.44
C VAL A 470 9.05 -13.01 -13.94
N LYS A 471 9.82 -13.61 -14.84
CA LYS A 471 11.08 -14.30 -14.55
C LYS A 471 12.23 -13.75 -15.39
N LEU A 472 13.23 -13.16 -14.76
CA LEU A 472 14.43 -12.71 -15.44
C LEU A 472 15.43 -13.87 -15.58
N ASN A 473 16.11 -14.01 -16.73
CA ASN A 473 17.27 -14.89 -16.89
C ASN A 473 18.45 -14.05 -17.38
N ILE A 474 19.51 -14.02 -16.60
CA ILE A 474 20.75 -13.31 -16.87
C ILE A 474 21.79 -14.37 -17.26
N ARG A 475 22.52 -14.17 -18.37
CA ARG A 475 23.64 -15.06 -18.74
C ARG A 475 24.94 -14.28 -18.67
N VAL A 476 25.84 -14.71 -17.80
CA VAL A 476 27.17 -14.11 -17.57
C VAL A 476 28.21 -14.99 -18.26
N SER A 477 29.19 -14.39 -18.94
CA SER A 477 30.30 -15.18 -19.49
C SER A 477 31.25 -15.61 -18.36
N PRO A 478 31.74 -16.86 -18.35
CA PRO A 478 32.89 -17.19 -17.51
C PRO A 478 34.11 -16.44 -18.08
N ARG A 479 34.91 -15.84 -17.18
CA ARG A 479 36.27 -15.41 -17.52
C ARG A 479 37.15 -16.63 -17.81
#